data_AF-A0A7S0IDP4-F1
#
_entry.id   AF-A0A7S0IDP4-F1
#
_cell.length_a   1.000
_cell.length_b   1.000
_cell.length_c   1.000
_cell.angle_alpha   90.00
_cell.angle_beta   90.00
_cell.angle_gamma   90.00
#
_symmetry.space_group_name_H-M   'P 1'
#
loop_
_entity.id
_entity.type
_entity.pdbx_description
1 polymer ?
#
loop_
_entity_poly.entity_id
_entity_poly.type
_entity_poly.pdbx_seq_one_letter_code
_entity_poly.pdbx_strand_id
1 'polypeptide(L)'
;GMAADGDGFEPASADAWRENVPDDLQEIMARARGRIVERVRHALTHLPEGKPRPRGESRWRSAGYRKLKTYGKNEDTTRAFCTWEHNADGFKDVPEAVSVLRLPCSVEHVREICCRWESRPSWDANCERASRGQEFNPLCALFENVFKSRLMFSKRCTRGITAWDELKNGGWLLWSTSI
;
A
#
# COMPACT_ATOMS: atom_id res chain seq x y z
N GLY A 1 9.73 -24.89 5.57
CA GLY A 1 10.90 -24.00 5.65
C GLY A 1 11.19 -23.52 4.26
N MET A 2 10.96 -22.25 4.00
CA MET A 2 11.46 -21.46 2.89
C MET A 2 11.51 -20.06 3.45
N ALA A 3 12.71 -19.48 3.48
CA ALA A 3 12.89 -18.12 3.96
C ALA A 3 12.04 -17.19 3.08
N ALA A 4 11.15 -16.42 3.69
CA ALA A 4 10.63 -15.21 3.05
C ALA A 4 11.70 -14.12 3.20
N ASP A 5 12.87 -14.37 2.61
CA ASP A 5 13.80 -13.29 2.31
C ASP A 5 13.09 -12.39 1.29
N GLY A 6 13.36 -11.08 1.30
CA GLY A 6 12.77 -10.13 0.35
C GLY A 6 13.06 -10.43 -1.14
N ASP A 7 13.72 -11.55 -1.43
CA ASP A 7 13.99 -12.15 -2.72
C ASP A 7 12.68 -12.57 -3.40
N GLY A 8 12.19 -11.68 -4.28
CA GLY A 8 10.97 -11.87 -5.05
C GLY A 8 10.05 -10.65 -5.04
N PHE A 9 10.25 -9.71 -4.11
CA PHE A 9 9.64 -8.38 -4.20
C PHE A 9 10.43 -7.50 -5.17
N GLU A 10 10.44 -7.92 -6.42
CA GLU A 10 11.02 -7.17 -7.53
C GLU A 10 9.96 -7.09 -8.63
N PRO A 11 9.81 -5.94 -9.30
CA PRO A 11 8.97 -5.85 -10.48
C PRO A 11 9.39 -6.86 -11.56
N ALA A 12 8.42 -7.58 -12.11
CA ALA A 12 8.60 -8.59 -13.16
C ALA A 12 9.01 -7.93 -14.49
N SER A 13 8.40 -6.77 -14.79
CA SER A 13 8.80 -5.91 -15.89
C SER A 13 9.28 -4.57 -15.33
N ALA A 14 10.47 -4.14 -15.74
CA ALA A 14 10.93 -2.80 -15.47
C ALA A 14 10.09 -1.83 -16.30
N ASP A 15 9.03 -1.33 -15.66
CA ASP A 15 8.31 -0.13 -16.07
C ASP A 15 7.26 -0.27 -17.18
N ALA A 16 6.55 -1.41 -17.22
CA ALA A 16 5.36 -1.57 -18.07
C ALA A 16 4.31 -0.44 -17.88
N TRP A 17 4.26 0.19 -16.71
CA TRP A 17 3.38 1.31 -16.41
C TRP A 17 3.72 2.60 -17.18
N ARG A 18 4.91 2.74 -17.78
CA ARG A 18 5.35 3.98 -18.47
C ARG A 18 4.68 4.21 -19.81
N GLU A 19 4.09 3.19 -20.41
CA GLU A 19 3.50 3.28 -21.74
C GLU A 19 2.47 4.42 -21.81
N ASN A 20 2.64 5.36 -22.75
CA ASN A 20 1.78 6.55 -22.92
C ASN A 20 1.71 7.51 -21.71
N VAL A 21 2.62 7.38 -20.73
CA VAL A 21 2.73 8.32 -19.61
C VAL A 21 3.66 9.49 -20.00
N PRO A 22 3.26 10.75 -19.81
CA PRO A 22 4.12 11.92 -20.02
C PRO A 22 5.46 11.83 -19.26
N ASP A 23 6.56 12.30 -19.86
CA ASP A 23 7.92 12.16 -19.32
C ASP A 23 8.11 12.82 -17.94
N ASP A 24 7.47 13.96 -17.72
CA ASP A 24 7.46 14.67 -16.44
C ASP A 24 6.80 13.83 -15.33
N LEU A 25 5.67 13.20 -15.66
CA LEU A 25 5.00 12.26 -14.77
C LEU A 25 5.83 10.99 -14.55
N GLN A 26 6.49 10.47 -15.60
CA GLN A 26 7.37 9.30 -15.46
C GLN A 26 8.52 9.57 -14.47
N GLU A 27 9.12 10.76 -14.49
CA GLU A 27 10.21 11.11 -13.57
C GLU A 27 9.74 11.16 -12.11
N ILE A 28 8.59 11.81 -11.87
CA ILE A 28 7.96 11.86 -10.54
C ILE A 28 7.65 10.45 -10.05
N MET A 29 7.08 9.64 -10.94
CA MET A 29 6.69 8.25 -10.69
C MET A 29 7.88 7.35 -10.39
N ALA A 30 8.97 7.43 -11.16
CA ALA A 30 10.17 6.62 -10.93
C ALA A 30 10.79 6.90 -9.54
N ARG A 31 10.86 8.18 -9.15
CA ARG A 31 11.34 8.58 -7.81
C ARG A 31 10.43 8.12 -6.68
N ALA A 32 9.11 8.15 -6.89
CA ALA A 32 8.14 7.66 -5.91
C ALA A 32 8.21 6.13 -5.77
N ARG A 33 8.26 5.41 -6.89
CA ARG A 33 8.35 3.96 -6.95
C ARG A 33 9.56 3.42 -6.20
N GLY A 34 10.75 3.97 -6.44
CA GLY A 34 11.97 3.54 -5.75
C GLY A 34 11.81 3.58 -4.22
N ARG A 35 11.29 4.71 -3.70
CA ARG A 35 11.03 4.89 -2.27
C ARG A 35 9.96 3.94 -1.74
N ILE A 36 8.86 3.73 -2.47
CA ILE A 36 7.77 2.83 -2.05
C ILE A 36 8.25 1.37 -2.05
N VAL A 37 8.96 0.93 -3.08
CA VAL A 37 9.49 -0.44 -3.17
C VAL A 37 10.47 -0.71 -2.03
N GLU A 38 11.38 0.22 -1.75
CA GLU A 38 12.32 0.10 -0.62
C GLU A 38 11.59 -0.01 0.72
N ARG A 39 10.59 0.85 0.96
CA ARG A 39 9.78 0.83 2.18
C ARG A 39 8.99 -0.47 2.35
N VAL A 40 8.36 -0.95 1.28
CA VAL A 40 7.62 -2.21 1.32
C VAL A 40 8.59 -3.37 1.56
N ARG A 41 9.75 -3.41 0.90
CA ARG A 41 10.79 -4.43 1.17
C ARG A 41 11.18 -4.44 2.64
N HIS A 42 11.52 -3.28 3.20
CA HIS A 42 11.84 -3.14 4.62
C HIS A 42 10.73 -3.71 5.51
N ALA A 43 9.48 -3.30 5.28
CA ALA A 43 8.33 -3.82 6.02
C ALA A 43 8.14 -5.36 5.88
N LEU A 44 8.34 -5.90 4.67
CA LEU A 44 8.20 -7.34 4.40
C LEU A 44 9.26 -8.16 5.15
N THR A 45 10.51 -7.70 5.25
CA THR A 45 11.57 -8.41 6.00
C THR A 45 11.24 -8.60 7.48
N HIS A 46 10.38 -7.75 8.02
CA HIS A 46 9.96 -7.79 9.41
C HIS A 46 8.66 -8.58 9.62
N LEU A 47 7.94 -8.97 8.57
CA LEU A 47 6.69 -9.72 8.70
C LEU A 47 6.86 -11.01 9.52
N PRO A 48 5.92 -11.32 10.45
CA PRO A 48 5.91 -12.62 11.09
C PRO A 48 5.56 -13.69 10.05
N GLU A 49 6.51 -14.53 9.68
CA GLU A 49 6.29 -15.70 8.80
C GLU A 49 5.36 -16.73 9.46
N GLY A 50 4.05 -16.48 9.55
CA GLY A 50 3.08 -17.45 10.10
C GLY A 50 3.43 -17.99 11.50
N LYS A 51 4.37 -17.36 12.22
CA LYS A 51 4.84 -17.79 13.54
C LYS A 51 3.82 -17.31 14.57
N PRO A 52 3.62 -18.08 15.66
CA PRO A 52 2.68 -17.71 16.71
C PRO A 52 2.94 -16.27 17.20
N ARG A 53 1.84 -15.53 17.40
CA ARG A 53 1.75 -14.07 17.71
C ARG A 53 2.90 -13.50 18.55
N PRO A 54 3.41 -14.13 19.64
CA PRO A 54 4.43 -13.52 20.49
C PRO A 54 5.77 -13.26 19.78
N ARG A 55 6.19 -14.15 18.87
CA ARG A 55 7.53 -14.06 18.23
C ARG A 55 7.57 -13.02 17.11
N GLY A 56 6.45 -12.84 16.39
CA GLY A 56 6.31 -11.84 15.34
C GLY A 56 6.38 -10.40 15.85
N GLU A 57 5.66 -10.11 16.94
CA GLU A 57 5.56 -8.75 17.48
C GLU A 57 6.88 -8.23 18.06
N SER A 58 7.71 -9.13 18.60
CA SER A 58 9.03 -8.77 19.14
C SER A 58 9.96 -8.19 18.05
N ARG A 59 9.95 -8.78 16.84
CA ARG A 59 10.76 -8.30 15.70
C ARG A 59 10.37 -6.90 15.25
N TRP A 60 9.07 -6.61 15.16
CA TRP A 60 8.57 -5.28 14.78
C TRP A 60 8.99 -4.22 15.81
N ARG A 61 8.83 -4.51 17.10
CA ARG A 61 9.26 -3.58 18.17
C ARG A 61 10.76 -3.33 18.15
N SER A 62 11.58 -4.36 17.94
CA SER A 62 13.03 -4.23 17.81
C SER A 62 13.46 -3.42 16.57
N ALA A 63 12.67 -3.46 15.50
CA ALA A 63 12.85 -2.63 14.31
C ALA A 63 12.22 -1.23 14.42
N GLY A 64 11.84 -0.78 15.63
CA GLY A 64 11.30 0.55 15.88
C GLY A 64 9.80 0.73 15.61
N TYR A 65 9.09 -0.30 15.15
CA TYR A 65 7.67 -0.19 14.85
C TYR A 65 6.79 -0.20 16.11
N ARG A 66 5.89 0.78 16.21
CA ARG A 66 4.86 0.91 17.23
C ARG A 66 3.54 0.31 16.73
N LYS A 67 3.01 -0.69 17.44
CA LYS A 67 1.69 -1.26 17.14
C LYS A 67 0.58 -0.24 17.40
N LEU A 68 -0.22 0.10 16.39
CA LEU A 68 -1.34 1.05 16.53
C LEU A 68 -2.64 0.35 16.89
N LYS A 69 -3.01 -0.72 16.15
CA LYS A 69 -4.28 -1.41 16.37
C LYS A 69 -4.29 -2.82 15.79
N THR A 70 -5.00 -3.72 16.46
CA THR A 70 -5.38 -5.04 15.92
C THR A 70 -6.90 -5.11 15.87
N TYR A 71 -7.43 -5.52 14.72
CA TYR A 71 -8.86 -5.82 14.55
C TYR A 71 -9.02 -7.30 14.21
N GLY A 72 -10.12 -7.92 14.65
CA GLY A 72 -10.39 -9.36 14.48
C GLY A 72 -9.76 -10.22 15.60
N LYS A 73 -10.56 -10.56 16.63
CA LYS A 73 -10.12 -11.39 17.77
C LYS A 73 -10.37 -12.89 17.60
N ASN A 74 -11.13 -13.33 16.58
CA ASN A 74 -11.45 -14.75 16.37
C ASN A 74 -10.63 -15.28 15.19
N GLU A 75 -9.79 -16.27 15.46
CA GLU A 75 -8.64 -16.67 14.66
C GLU A 75 -8.95 -17.66 13.52
N ASP A 76 -10.16 -18.20 13.44
CA ASP A 76 -10.37 -19.35 12.54
C ASP A 76 -10.83 -19.01 11.13
N THR A 77 -11.41 -17.83 10.89
CA THR A 77 -11.97 -17.53 9.57
C THR A 77 -11.90 -16.06 9.22
N THR A 78 -10.69 -15.54 9.01
CA THR A 78 -10.44 -14.24 8.35
C THR A 78 -10.35 -13.03 9.30
N ARG A 79 -9.49 -12.07 8.93
CA ARG A 79 -9.47 -10.66 9.38
C ARG A 79 -8.57 -10.32 10.56
N ALA A 80 -7.44 -11.00 10.78
CA ALA A 80 -6.38 -10.39 11.57
C ALA A 80 -5.71 -9.28 10.73
N PHE A 81 -5.99 -8.02 11.05
CA PHE A 81 -5.28 -6.86 10.52
C PHE A 81 -4.50 -6.22 11.66
N CYS A 82 -3.21 -5.99 11.45
CA CYS A 82 -2.36 -5.28 12.38
C CYS A 82 -1.74 -4.07 11.70
N THR A 83 -2.01 -2.88 12.23
CA THR A 83 -1.31 -1.66 11.81
C THR A 83 -0.15 -1.40 12.74
N TRP A 84 0.99 -1.13 12.15
CA TRP A 84 2.22 -0.73 12.79
C TRP A 84 2.64 0.61 12.24
N GLU A 85 3.28 1.40 13.08
CA GLU A 85 3.77 2.72 12.73
C GLU A 85 5.28 2.75 12.92
N HIS A 86 6.03 3.25 11.95
CA HIS A 86 7.46 3.47 12.09
C HIS A 86 7.80 4.93 11.84
N ASN A 87 8.56 5.50 12.76
CA ASN A 87 9.25 6.76 12.56
C ASN A 87 10.70 6.42 12.25
N ALA A 88 10.99 6.01 11.00
CA ALA A 88 12.37 5.89 10.57
C ALA A 88 13.06 7.25 10.77
N ASP A 89 14.24 7.25 11.38
CA ASP A 89 15.06 8.44 11.55
C ASP A 89 15.32 9.07 10.17
N GLY A 90 14.69 10.23 9.91
CA GLY A 90 14.66 10.90 8.60
C GLY A 90 13.27 11.32 8.09
N PHE A 91 12.18 10.80 8.68
CA PHE A 91 10.79 11.10 8.27
C PHE A 91 9.93 11.68 9.42
N LYS A 92 10.51 12.57 10.23
CA LYS A 92 9.94 13.06 11.50
C LYS A 92 8.52 13.65 11.42
N ASP A 93 8.06 14.07 10.25
CA ASP A 93 6.81 14.83 10.12
C ASP A 93 5.60 14.00 9.71
N VAL A 94 5.76 12.78 9.16
CA VAL A 94 4.63 11.88 8.83
C VAL A 94 4.99 10.42 9.16
N PRO A 95 4.37 9.82 10.19
CA PRO A 95 4.62 8.43 10.54
C PRO A 95 4.26 7.49 9.39
N GLU A 96 5.13 6.51 9.11
CA GLU A 96 4.84 5.45 8.15
C GLU A 96 3.92 4.41 8.79
N ALA A 97 2.70 4.25 8.26
CA ALA A 97 1.79 3.22 8.71
C ALA A 97 1.82 2.00 7.78
N VAL A 98 2.22 0.85 8.31
CA VAL A 98 2.20 -0.43 7.61
C VAL A 98 1.08 -1.30 8.16
N SER A 99 0.32 -1.91 7.25
CA SER A 99 -0.77 -2.79 7.61
C SER A 99 -0.71 -4.10 6.86
N VAL A 100 -0.92 -5.20 7.58
CA VAL A 100 -0.86 -6.56 7.01
C VAL A 100 -2.22 -7.21 7.20
N LEU A 101 -2.80 -7.69 6.10
CA LEU A 101 -4.13 -8.29 6.07
C LEU A 101 -4.09 -9.64 5.35
N ARG A 102 -4.75 -10.64 5.93
CA ARG A 102 -5.12 -11.86 5.21
C ARG A 102 -6.60 -11.79 4.86
N LEU A 103 -6.90 -11.74 3.57
CA LEU A 103 -8.25 -11.68 3.02
C LEU A 103 -8.67 -13.06 2.48
N PRO A 104 -9.96 -13.43 2.52
CA PRO A 104 -10.47 -14.72 2.07
C PRO A 104 -10.90 -14.60 0.59
N CYS A 105 -10.11 -13.90 -0.23
CA CYS A 105 -10.41 -13.64 -1.63
C CYS A 105 -9.12 -13.69 -2.46
N SER A 106 -9.25 -13.79 -3.77
CA SER A 106 -8.11 -13.83 -4.69
C SER A 106 -7.50 -12.45 -4.90
N VAL A 107 -6.27 -12.41 -5.43
CA VAL A 107 -5.59 -11.16 -5.77
C VAL A 107 -6.37 -10.38 -6.83
N GLU A 108 -6.96 -11.07 -7.81
CA GLU A 108 -7.76 -10.49 -8.89
C GLU A 108 -8.98 -9.76 -8.31
N HIS A 109 -9.65 -10.35 -7.31
CA HIS A 109 -10.76 -9.72 -6.64
C HIS A 109 -10.35 -8.45 -5.89
N VAL A 110 -9.17 -8.44 -5.24
CA VAL A 110 -8.62 -7.24 -4.60
C VAL A 110 -8.30 -6.17 -5.65
N ARG A 111 -7.67 -6.55 -6.76
CA ARG A 111 -7.34 -5.64 -7.87
C ARG A 111 -8.60 -5.00 -8.45
N GLU A 112 -9.65 -5.78 -8.68
CA GLU A 112 -10.93 -5.28 -9.19
C GLU A 112 -11.53 -4.21 -8.26
N ILE A 113 -11.53 -4.44 -6.95
CA ILE A 113 -12.01 -3.44 -5.97
C ILE A 113 -11.12 -2.19 -5.99
N CYS A 114 -9.79 -2.36 -6.02
CA CYS A 114 -8.85 -1.25 -6.02
C CYS A 114 -8.90 -0.42 -7.32
N CYS A 115 -9.22 -1.02 -8.47
CA CYS A 115 -9.35 -0.32 -9.75
C CYS A 115 -10.68 0.42 -9.91
N ARG A 116 -11.73 0.02 -9.19
CA ARG A 116 -13.03 0.71 -9.16
C ARG A 116 -12.97 1.91 -8.22
N TRP A 117 -12.28 2.96 -8.63
CA TRP A 117 -11.96 4.11 -7.77
C TRP A 117 -13.21 4.80 -7.21
N GLU A 118 -14.27 4.87 -7.99
CA GLU A 118 -15.57 5.45 -7.62
C GLU A 118 -16.27 4.66 -6.52
N SER A 119 -15.91 3.37 -6.32
CA SER A 119 -16.41 2.54 -5.23
C SER A 119 -15.70 2.81 -3.90
N ARG A 120 -14.58 3.56 -3.89
CA ARG A 120 -13.79 3.83 -2.68
C ARG A 120 -14.61 4.34 -1.49
N PRO A 121 -15.62 5.23 -1.64
CA PRO A 121 -16.46 5.65 -0.51
C PRO A 121 -17.24 4.51 0.18
N SER A 122 -17.46 3.37 -0.49
CA SER A 122 -18.19 2.24 0.10
C SER A 122 -17.35 1.42 1.07
N TRP A 123 -16.01 1.53 1.03
CA TRP A 123 -15.10 0.74 1.84
C TRP A 123 -14.02 1.55 2.57
N ASP A 124 -13.73 2.78 2.13
CA ASP A 124 -12.87 3.74 2.84
C ASP A 124 -13.75 4.75 3.60
N ALA A 125 -13.88 4.56 4.91
CA ALA A 125 -14.72 5.41 5.75
C ALA A 125 -14.30 6.89 5.76
N ASN A 126 -13.04 7.19 5.42
CA ASN A 126 -12.51 8.57 5.35
C ASN A 126 -12.74 9.23 4.00
N CYS A 127 -12.99 8.44 2.96
CA CYS A 127 -13.27 8.92 1.62
C CYS A 127 -14.70 9.49 1.55
N GLU A 128 -14.82 10.72 1.08
CA GLU A 128 -16.10 11.35 0.72
C GLU A 128 -16.44 11.05 -0.74
N ARG A 129 -15.46 11.25 -1.63
CA ARG A 129 -15.59 11.03 -3.07
C ARG A 129 -14.22 10.65 -3.63
N ALA A 130 -14.21 9.74 -4.59
CA ALA A 130 -13.02 9.43 -5.35
C ALA A 130 -13.39 9.30 -6.83
N SER A 131 -12.51 9.73 -7.71
CA SER A 131 -12.69 9.60 -9.15
C SER A 131 -11.40 9.21 -9.84
N ARG A 132 -11.49 8.33 -10.83
CA ARG A 132 -10.39 8.02 -11.72
C ARG A 132 -10.30 9.11 -12.79
N GLY A 133 -9.12 9.67 -12.97
CA GLY A 133 -8.83 10.68 -13.99
C GLY A 133 -8.44 10.04 -15.32
N GLN A 134 -7.58 10.71 -16.08
CA GLN A 134 -7.02 10.19 -17.31
C GLN A 134 -6.32 8.84 -17.06
N GLU A 135 -6.68 7.84 -17.86
CA GLU A 135 -5.96 6.57 -17.96
C GLU A 135 -4.92 6.69 -19.08
N PHE A 136 -3.66 6.39 -18.76
CA PHE A 136 -2.58 6.36 -19.76
C PHE A 136 -2.46 4.97 -20.38
N ASN A 137 -2.61 3.94 -19.54
CA ASN A 137 -2.63 2.53 -19.91
C ASN A 137 -3.34 1.73 -18.79
N PRO A 138 -3.61 0.42 -18.97
CA PRO A 138 -4.30 -0.39 -17.97
C PRO A 138 -3.63 -0.47 -16.59
N LEU A 139 -2.34 -0.13 -16.50
CA LEU A 139 -1.56 -0.13 -15.27
C LEU A 139 -1.42 1.25 -14.64
N CYS A 140 -1.68 2.34 -15.36
CA CYS A 140 -1.36 3.70 -14.92
C CYS A 140 -2.50 4.70 -15.19
N ALA A 141 -2.93 5.40 -14.15
CA ALA A 141 -3.98 6.41 -14.25
C ALA A 141 -3.81 7.54 -13.23
N LEU A 142 -4.37 8.71 -13.54
CA LEU A 142 -4.57 9.79 -12.58
C LEU A 142 -5.73 9.45 -11.63
N PHE A 143 -5.69 10.02 -10.44
CA PHE A 143 -6.77 9.91 -9.46
C PHE A 143 -7.01 11.22 -8.72
N GLU A 144 -8.25 11.40 -8.26
CA GLU A 144 -8.63 12.38 -7.24
C GLU A 144 -9.28 11.62 -6.07
N ASN A 145 -8.91 11.99 -4.85
CA ASN A 145 -9.52 11.50 -3.62
C ASN A 145 -9.86 12.69 -2.71
N VAL A 146 -11.13 12.80 -2.35
CA VAL A 146 -11.69 13.85 -1.50
C VAL A 146 -12.04 13.22 -0.16
N PHE A 147 -11.46 13.73 0.91
CA PHE A 147 -11.67 13.22 2.27
C PHE A 147 -12.73 14.01 3.01
N LYS A 148 -13.50 13.30 3.84
CA LYS A 148 -14.50 13.92 4.73
C LYS A 148 -13.81 14.92 5.68
N SER A 149 -14.46 16.06 5.91
CA SER A 149 -14.02 16.97 6.98
C SER A 149 -14.17 16.30 8.34
N ARG A 150 -13.28 16.64 9.27
CA ARG A 150 -13.39 16.26 10.68
C ARG A 150 -13.33 17.51 11.53
N LEU A 151 -13.80 17.44 12.78
CA LEU A 151 -13.98 18.60 13.66
C LEU A 151 -12.78 19.57 13.71
N MET A 152 -11.55 19.03 13.60
CA MET A 152 -10.29 19.79 13.65
C MET A 152 -9.55 19.86 12.29
N PHE A 153 -10.11 19.30 11.22
CA PHE A 153 -9.46 19.20 9.92
C PHE A 153 -10.40 19.61 8.80
N SER A 154 -9.99 20.63 8.05
CA SER A 154 -10.66 21.04 6.82
C SER A 154 -10.72 19.89 5.81
N LYS A 155 -11.66 20.01 4.87
CA LYS A 155 -11.78 19.09 3.73
C LYS A 155 -10.45 19.05 2.99
N ARG A 156 -9.91 17.85 2.79
CA ARG A 156 -8.65 17.64 2.04
C ARG A 156 -8.96 16.96 0.72
N CYS A 157 -8.24 17.37 -0.31
CA CYS A 157 -8.26 16.74 -1.61
C CYS A 157 -6.83 16.30 -1.94
N THR A 158 -6.68 15.08 -2.44
CA THR A 158 -5.42 14.57 -2.96
C THR A 158 -5.62 14.20 -4.41
N ARG A 159 -4.79 14.78 -5.27
CA ARG A 159 -4.64 14.38 -6.67
C ARG A 159 -3.31 13.70 -6.83
N GLY A 160 -3.26 12.73 -7.71
CA GLY A 160 -2.06 11.94 -7.89
C GLY A 160 -2.13 11.04 -9.10
N ILE A 161 -1.09 10.24 -9.22
CA ILE A 161 -0.95 9.18 -10.20
C ILE A 161 -0.76 7.85 -9.48
N THR A 162 -1.40 6.80 -10.00
CA THR A 162 -1.34 5.45 -9.46
C THR A 162 -0.84 4.49 -10.52
N ALA A 163 -0.01 3.52 -10.12
CA ALA A 163 0.51 2.49 -10.99
C ALA A 163 0.46 1.09 -10.35
N TRP A 164 0.31 0.09 -11.21
CA TRP A 164 0.46 -1.32 -10.87
C TRP A 164 1.79 -1.86 -11.40
N ASP A 165 2.52 -2.56 -10.54
CA ASP A 165 3.64 -3.43 -10.91
C ASP A 165 3.27 -4.89 -10.63
N GLU A 166 3.47 -5.75 -11.62
CA GLU A 166 3.54 -7.20 -11.38
C GLU A 166 4.90 -7.52 -10.76
N LEU A 167 4.94 -8.44 -9.81
CA LEU A 167 6.15 -8.85 -9.10
C LEU A 167 6.64 -10.21 -9.60
N LYS A 168 7.95 -10.46 -9.56
CA LYS A 168 8.56 -11.72 -10.01
C LYS A 168 8.02 -12.95 -9.27
N ASN A 169 7.54 -12.79 -8.04
CA ASN A 169 6.92 -13.85 -7.26
C ASN A 169 5.43 -14.08 -7.60
N GLY A 170 4.90 -13.46 -8.67
CA GLY A 170 3.49 -13.51 -9.07
C GLY A 170 2.57 -12.59 -8.25
N GLY A 171 3.14 -11.82 -7.31
CA GLY A 171 2.41 -10.80 -6.56
C GLY A 171 2.15 -9.53 -7.39
N TRP A 172 1.38 -8.62 -6.81
CA TRP A 172 1.08 -7.32 -7.41
C TRP A 172 1.32 -6.20 -6.40
N LEU A 173 1.86 -5.09 -6.88
CA LEU A 173 2.06 -3.86 -6.11
C LEU A 173 1.24 -2.74 -6.76
N LEU A 174 0.24 -2.24 -6.03
CA LEU A 174 -0.39 -0.95 -6.32
C LEU A 174 0.33 0.13 -5.52
N TRP A 175 0.77 1.18 -6.20
CA TRP A 175 1.40 2.32 -5.57
C TRP A 175 0.89 3.62 -6.19
N SER A 176 0.92 4.69 -5.39
CA SER A 176 0.40 5.99 -5.77
C SER A 176 1.24 7.11 -5.19
N THR A 177 1.39 8.19 -5.93
CA THR A 177 2.02 9.42 -5.44
C THR A 177 1.15 10.63 -5.77
N SER A 178 1.15 11.61 -4.88
CA SER A 178 0.49 12.90 -5.13
C SER A 178 1.26 13.71 -6.17
N ILE A 179 0.53 14.54 -6.92
CA ILE A 179 1.06 15.54 -7.86
C ILE A 179 0.49 16.92 -7.54
#